data_AF-A0A962MSQ7-F1
#
_entry.id   AF-A0A962MSQ7-F1
#
_cell.length_a   1.000
_cell.length_b   1.000
_cell.length_c   1.000
_cell.angle_alpha   90.00
_cell.angle_beta   90.00
_cell.angle_gamma   90.00
#
_symmetry.space_group_name_H-M   'P 1'
#
loop_
_entity.id
_entity.type
_entity.pdbx_description
1 polymer ?
#
loop_
_entity_poly.entity_id
_entity_poly.type
_entity_poly.pdbx_seq_one_letter_code
_entity_poly.pdbx_strand_id
1 'polypeptide(L)'
;MRRPSVILFAALLAASTPAAAETIHHCTGENGESAFSDRPCGAPVATGVAVPRVRPPSGGLRPGELALLAEPRETKRHTARRSRAAGKSTQERQAYRCREKRRSLEAVSAELRRGYKPGRGEKLRRRRRAYEDYLSTFCR
;
A
#
# COMPACT_ATOMS: atom_id res chain seq x y z
N MET A 1 -18.42 19.44 50.64
CA MET A 1 -17.66 18.70 49.61
C MET A 1 -18.58 18.46 48.42
N ARG A 2 -18.63 19.39 47.47
CA ARG A 2 -19.50 19.30 46.27
C ARG A 2 -18.74 18.50 45.22
N ARG A 3 -19.26 17.34 44.82
CA ARG A 3 -18.63 16.43 43.85
C ARG A 3 -18.82 16.99 42.42
N PRO A 4 -17.77 17.54 41.77
CA PRO A 4 -17.91 18.15 40.44
C PRO A 4 -18.09 17.12 39.32
N SER A 5 -17.90 15.83 39.59
CA SER A 5 -17.92 14.76 38.57
C SER A 5 -19.30 14.46 37.96
N VAL A 6 -20.40 14.79 38.64
CA VAL A 6 -21.75 14.49 38.11
C VAL A 6 -22.17 15.52 37.05
N ILE A 7 -21.72 16.77 37.17
CA ILE A 7 -22.05 17.84 36.21
C ILE A 7 -21.29 17.65 34.90
N LEU A 8 -20.05 17.12 34.95
CA LEU A 8 -19.25 16.91 33.75
C LEU A 8 -19.82 15.80 32.83
N PHE A 9 -20.43 14.76 33.40
CA PHE A 9 -21.03 13.67 32.62
C PHE A 9 -22.35 14.07 31.96
N ALA A 10 -23.15 14.92 32.62
CA ALA A 10 -24.39 15.44 32.04
C ALA A 10 -24.14 16.43 30.88
N ALA A 11 -23.05 17.21 30.93
CA ALA A 11 -22.68 18.13 29.86
C ALA A 11 -22.17 17.42 28.59
N LEU A 12 -21.55 16.23 28.72
CA LEU A 12 -21.08 15.48 27.55
C LEU A 12 -22.21 14.79 26.75
N LEU A 13 -23.36 14.47 27.37
CA LEU A 13 -24.49 13.87 26.65
C LEU A 13 -25.31 14.88 25.84
N ALA A 14 -25.20 16.18 26.11
CA ALA A 14 -25.96 17.21 25.41
C ALA A 14 -25.35 17.66 24.07
N ALA A 15 -24.16 17.15 23.71
CA ALA A 15 -23.42 17.57 22.51
C ALA A 15 -23.58 16.61 21.31
N SER A 16 -24.59 15.73 21.30
CA SER A 16 -24.92 14.93 20.11
C SER A 16 -25.78 15.76 19.16
N THR A 17 -25.15 16.58 18.32
CA THR A 17 -25.80 17.16 17.14
C THR A 17 -26.17 16.01 16.19
N PRO A 18 -27.45 15.84 15.81
CA PRO A 18 -27.78 14.89 14.76
C PRO A 18 -27.15 15.40 13.46
N ALA A 19 -26.19 14.63 12.92
CA ALA A 19 -25.75 14.82 11.55
C ALA A 19 -27.00 14.68 10.66
N ALA A 20 -27.36 15.74 9.95
CA ALA A 20 -28.47 15.71 9.01
C ALA A 20 -28.22 14.55 8.04
N ALA A 21 -29.05 13.52 8.11
CA ALA A 21 -29.01 12.42 7.17
C ALA A 21 -29.26 13.00 5.79
N GLU A 22 -28.24 12.97 4.93
CA GLU A 22 -28.33 13.43 3.55
C GLU A 22 -29.24 12.46 2.80
N THR A 23 -30.53 12.81 2.70
CA THR A 23 -31.53 12.00 2.01
C THR A 23 -31.34 12.17 0.51
N ILE A 24 -30.73 11.19 -0.14
CA ILE A 24 -30.63 11.15 -1.60
C ILE A 24 -32.04 10.84 -2.15
N HIS A 25 -32.64 11.81 -2.84
CA HIS A 25 -33.95 11.70 -3.46
C HIS A 25 -33.82 11.11 -4.87
N HIS A 26 -34.67 10.14 -5.19
CA HIS A 26 -34.77 9.55 -6.52
C HIS A 26 -35.86 10.28 -7.32
N CYS A 27 -35.46 11.05 -8.33
CA CYS A 27 -36.35 11.81 -9.19
C CYS A 27 -36.44 11.13 -10.56
N THR A 28 -37.66 10.98 -11.08
CA THR A 28 -37.89 10.56 -12.46
C THR A 28 -37.98 11.79 -13.35
N GLY A 29 -37.07 11.93 -14.31
CA GLY A 29 -37.09 13.00 -15.30
C GLY A 29 -38.21 12.84 -16.33
N GLU A 30 -38.49 13.88 -17.11
CA GLU A 30 -39.59 13.89 -18.11
C GLU A 30 -39.54 12.75 -19.14
N ASN A 31 -38.36 12.22 -19.43
CA ASN A 31 -38.16 11.11 -20.37
C ASN A 31 -37.99 9.74 -19.70
N GLY A 32 -38.30 9.62 -18.40
CA GLY A 32 -38.17 8.36 -17.64
C GLY A 32 -36.74 8.05 -17.18
N GLU A 33 -35.80 8.97 -17.34
CA GLU A 33 -34.43 8.84 -16.83
C GLU A 33 -34.41 9.01 -15.30
N SER A 34 -33.69 8.13 -14.61
CA SER A 34 -33.49 8.21 -13.16
C SER A 34 -32.38 9.21 -12.82
N ALA A 35 -32.72 10.26 -12.07
CA ALA A 35 -31.77 11.23 -11.53
C ALA A 35 -31.78 11.19 -10.00
N PHE A 36 -30.60 11.22 -9.40
CA PHE A 36 -30.44 11.28 -7.94
C PHE A 36 -30.07 12.70 -7.53
N SER A 37 -30.74 13.23 -6.52
CA SER A 37 -30.57 14.62 -6.07
C SER A 37 -30.56 14.69 -4.55
N ASP A 38 -29.67 15.52 -4.00
CA ASP A 38 -29.61 15.81 -2.55
C ASP A 38 -30.72 16.79 -2.12
N ARG A 39 -31.56 17.24 -3.06
CA ARG A 39 -32.73 18.11 -2.83
C ARG A 39 -34.01 17.44 -3.32
N PRO A 40 -35.16 17.70 -2.68
CA PRO A 40 -36.45 17.12 -3.06
C PRO A 40 -36.84 17.52 -4.49
N CYS A 41 -37.38 16.55 -5.23
CA CYS A 41 -37.83 16.72 -6.61
C CYS A 41 -38.92 17.81 -6.65
N GLY A 42 -38.72 18.86 -7.47
CA GLY A 42 -39.67 19.97 -7.60
C GLY A 42 -39.34 21.23 -6.79
N ALA A 43 -38.24 21.26 -6.04
CA ALA A 43 -37.71 22.53 -5.53
C ALA A 43 -37.29 23.45 -6.69
N PRO A 44 -37.56 24.77 -6.65
CA PRO A 44 -37.21 25.69 -7.73
C PRO A 44 -35.71 25.59 -8.04
N VAL A 45 -35.42 25.35 -9.32
CA VAL A 45 -34.15 24.83 -9.83
C VAL A 45 -33.01 25.82 -9.63
N ALA A 46 -31.88 25.30 -9.12
CA ALA A 46 -30.62 26.04 -9.07
C ALA A 46 -30.18 26.44 -10.49
N THR A 47 -29.80 27.70 -10.65
CA THR A 47 -29.27 28.27 -11.89
C THR A 47 -28.18 27.39 -12.49
N GLY A 48 -28.32 27.04 -13.76
CA GLY A 48 -27.33 26.27 -14.49
C GLY A 48 -25.97 26.96 -14.44
N VAL A 49 -25.02 26.34 -13.75
CA VAL A 49 -23.64 26.81 -13.73
C VAL A 49 -23.03 26.50 -15.08
N ALA A 50 -22.70 27.53 -15.84
CA ALA A 50 -21.97 27.40 -17.09
C ALA A 50 -20.58 26.81 -16.78
N VAL A 51 -20.40 25.51 -17.02
CA VAL A 51 -19.09 24.89 -16.90
C VAL A 51 -18.26 25.36 -18.10
N PRO A 52 -17.13 26.06 -17.89
CA PRO A 52 -16.29 26.48 -19.00
C PRO A 52 -15.82 25.25 -19.77
N ARG A 53 -15.99 25.29 -21.10
CA ARG A 53 -15.43 24.27 -21.99
C ARG A 53 -13.92 24.38 -21.97
N VAL A 54 -13.27 23.68 -21.03
CA VAL A 54 -11.81 23.55 -21.00
C VAL A 54 -11.42 22.70 -22.19
N ARG A 55 -10.82 23.33 -23.20
CA ARG A 55 -10.23 22.61 -24.33
C ARG A 55 -9.08 21.77 -23.78
N PRO A 56 -9.12 20.44 -23.89
CA PRO A 56 -8.03 19.61 -23.37
C PRO A 56 -6.73 20.00 -24.09
N PRO A 57 -5.59 20.05 -23.38
CA PRO A 57 -4.31 20.29 -24.02
C PRO A 57 -4.11 19.26 -25.15
N SER A 58 -3.59 19.73 -26.29
CA SER A 58 -3.49 18.99 -27.57
C SER A 58 -2.56 17.77 -27.56
N GLY A 59 -2.10 17.32 -26.39
CA GLY A 59 -1.21 16.19 -26.22
C GLY A 59 -1.85 14.90 -25.73
N GLY A 60 -3.18 14.86 -25.54
CA GLY A 60 -3.92 13.66 -25.08
C GLY A 60 -3.58 13.19 -23.65
N LEU A 61 -2.57 13.79 -23.02
CA LEU A 61 -2.10 13.47 -21.68
C LEU A 61 -2.61 14.52 -20.69
N ARG A 62 -3.12 14.04 -19.55
CA ARG A 62 -3.47 14.89 -18.41
C ARG A 62 -2.19 15.46 -17.79
N PRO A 63 -2.25 16.65 -17.14
CA PRO A 63 -1.09 17.23 -16.45
C PRO A 63 -0.38 16.27 -15.48
N GLY A 64 -1.14 15.42 -14.77
CA GLY A 64 -0.57 14.40 -13.87
C GLY A 64 0.18 13.28 -14.60
N GLU A 65 -0.19 12.95 -15.84
CA GLU A 65 0.48 11.92 -16.65
C GLU A 65 1.78 12.45 -17.24
N LEU A 66 1.79 13.72 -17.67
CA LEU A 66 3.01 14.42 -18.07
C LEU A 66 4.03 14.47 -16.93
N ALA A 67 3.57 14.73 -15.70
CA ALA A 67 4.43 14.70 -14.52
C ALA A 67 5.04 13.29 -14.26
N LEU A 68 4.29 12.22 -14.52
CA LEU A 68 4.80 10.84 -14.38
C LEU A 68 5.86 10.46 -15.41
N LEU A 69 5.86 11.12 -16.58
CA LEU A 69 6.85 10.93 -17.65
C LEU A 69 8.07 11.84 -17.48
N ALA A 70 7.88 13.05 -16.96
CA ALA A 70 8.96 13.99 -16.66
C ALA A 70 9.87 13.51 -15.51
N GLU A 71 9.39 12.56 -14.71
CA GLU A 71 10.11 12.01 -13.57
C GLU A 71 11.12 10.92 -13.97
N PRO A 72 12.43 11.13 -13.73
CA PRO A 72 13.44 10.09 -13.97
C PRO A 72 13.30 8.97 -12.92
N ARG A 73 12.45 7.99 -13.25
CA ARG A 73 12.11 6.85 -12.40
C ARG A 73 13.33 6.04 -11.96
N GLU A 74 14.35 5.97 -12.79
CA GLU A 74 15.57 5.23 -12.48
C GLU A 74 16.36 5.90 -11.37
N THR A 75 16.57 7.23 -11.46
CA THR A 75 17.35 7.98 -10.49
C THR A 75 16.74 7.92 -9.09
N LYS A 76 15.40 8.06 -8.97
CA LYS A 76 14.69 7.92 -7.68
C LYS A 76 14.74 6.50 -7.11
N ARG A 77 14.70 5.46 -7.95
CA ARG A 77 14.84 4.06 -7.51
C ARG A 77 16.26 3.77 -7.02
N HIS A 78 17.27 4.30 -7.69
CA HIS A 78 18.67 4.12 -7.29
C HIS A 78 18.97 4.82 -5.97
N THR A 79 18.53 6.07 -5.77
CA THR A 79 18.75 6.80 -4.51
C THR A 79 18.01 6.15 -3.34
N ALA A 80 16.76 5.73 -3.52
CA ALA A 80 15.99 5.04 -2.48
C ALA A 80 16.57 3.66 -2.10
N ARG A 81 17.13 2.92 -3.06
CA ARG A 81 17.87 1.68 -2.77
C ARG A 81 19.16 1.95 -2.02
N ARG A 82 19.89 3.01 -2.40
CA ARG A 82 21.17 3.37 -1.78
C ARG A 82 20.98 3.85 -0.34
N SER A 83 19.93 4.63 -0.05
CA SER A 83 19.61 5.08 1.32
C SER A 83 19.18 3.92 2.23
N ARG A 84 18.36 2.99 1.73
CA ARG A 84 17.98 1.76 2.48
C ARG A 84 19.15 0.81 2.71
N ALA A 85 20.10 0.76 1.77
CA ALA A 85 21.33 0.01 1.97
C ALA A 85 22.22 0.69 3.01
N ALA A 86 22.39 2.01 2.94
CA ALA A 86 23.23 2.80 3.84
C ALA A 86 22.83 2.71 5.33
N GLY A 87 21.54 2.54 5.63
CA GLY A 87 21.06 2.47 7.01
C GLY A 87 21.30 1.15 7.76
N LYS A 88 21.67 0.07 7.08
CA LYS A 88 21.89 -1.24 7.74
C LYS A 88 23.34 -1.38 8.19
N SER A 89 23.54 -1.65 9.47
CA SER A 89 24.88 -1.92 10.02
C SER A 89 25.52 -3.13 9.33
N THR A 90 26.85 -3.17 9.30
CA THR A 90 27.59 -4.32 8.77
C THR A 90 27.19 -5.62 9.47
N GLN A 91 26.90 -5.54 10.77
CA GLN A 91 26.43 -6.65 11.60
C GLN A 91 25.03 -7.14 11.17
N GLU A 92 24.08 -6.24 10.92
CA GLU A 92 22.75 -6.62 10.44
C GLU A 92 22.80 -7.29 9.07
N ARG A 93 23.65 -6.80 8.16
CA ARG A 93 23.87 -7.41 6.85
C ARG A 93 24.47 -8.80 6.99
N GLN A 94 25.45 -8.97 7.89
CA GLN A 94 26.05 -10.27 8.18
C GLN A 94 25.01 -11.25 8.76
N ALA A 95 24.24 -10.82 9.76
CA ALA A 95 23.16 -11.62 10.35
C ALA A 95 22.12 -12.03 9.30
N TYR A 96 21.75 -11.12 8.40
CA TYR A 96 20.86 -11.43 7.28
C TYR A 96 21.45 -12.51 6.35
N ARG A 97 22.72 -12.38 5.94
CA ARG A 97 23.41 -13.38 5.12
C ARG A 97 23.45 -14.74 5.81
N CYS A 98 23.75 -14.78 7.10
CA CYS A 98 23.73 -16.01 7.88
C CYS A 98 22.36 -16.68 7.88
N ARG A 99 21.28 -15.91 8.12
CA ARG A 99 19.90 -16.44 8.05
C ARG A 99 19.55 -16.98 6.67
N GLU A 100 19.92 -16.27 5.62
CA GLU A 100 19.67 -16.68 4.24
C GLU A 100 20.41 -17.97 3.87
N LYS A 101 21.65 -18.13 4.31
CA LYS A 101 22.44 -19.35 4.10
C LYS A 101 21.89 -20.54 4.89
N ARG A 102 21.41 -20.34 6.12
CA ARG A 102 20.69 -21.37 6.89
C ARG A 102 19.44 -21.87 6.15
N ARG A 103 18.60 -20.97 5.65
CA ARG A 103 17.42 -21.33 4.83
C ARG A 103 17.80 -22.09 3.56
N SER A 104 18.89 -21.68 2.90
CA SER A 104 19.38 -22.36 1.71
C SER A 104 19.87 -23.79 2.01
N LEU A 105 20.53 -23.98 3.15
CA LEU A 105 20.97 -25.28 3.63
C LEU A 105 19.78 -26.20 3.94
N GLU A 106 18.75 -25.67 4.62
CA GLU A 106 17.51 -26.41 4.90
C GLU A 106 16.80 -26.83 3.61
N ALA A 107 16.70 -25.93 2.63
CA ALA A 107 16.07 -26.23 1.34
C ALA A 107 16.80 -27.36 0.60
N VAL A 108 18.13 -27.29 0.51
CA VAL A 108 18.94 -28.36 -0.10
C VAL A 108 18.80 -29.68 0.66
N SER A 109 18.78 -29.63 1.99
CA SER A 109 18.64 -30.83 2.83
C SER A 109 17.24 -31.44 2.73
N ALA A 110 16.20 -30.61 2.57
CA ALA A 110 14.84 -31.07 2.30
C ALA A 110 14.75 -31.72 0.90
N GLU A 111 15.38 -31.14 -0.11
CA GLU A 111 15.43 -31.72 -1.46
C GLU A 111 16.16 -33.07 -1.47
N LEU A 112 17.28 -33.18 -0.74
CA LEU A 112 17.99 -34.45 -0.56
C LEU A 112 17.11 -35.52 0.10
N ARG A 113 16.27 -35.15 1.07
CA ARG A 113 15.34 -36.07 1.77
C ARG A 113 14.14 -36.49 0.93
N ARG A 114 13.59 -35.57 0.12
CA ARG A 114 12.40 -35.84 -0.72
C ARG A 114 12.72 -36.74 -1.93
N GLY A 115 14.00 -36.92 -2.24
CA GLY A 115 14.45 -37.59 -3.45
C GLY A 115 14.67 -36.60 -4.59
N TYR A 116 15.64 -36.92 -5.43
CA TYR A 116 16.10 -36.07 -6.53
C TYR A 116 16.50 -36.93 -7.73
N LYS A 117 16.50 -36.33 -8.92
CA LYS A 117 16.98 -37.01 -10.12
C LYS A 117 18.46 -37.39 -9.98
N PRO A 118 18.90 -38.59 -10.39
CA PRO A 118 20.26 -39.09 -10.18
C PRO A 118 21.38 -38.11 -10.59
N GLY A 119 21.21 -37.38 -11.70
CA GLY A 119 22.20 -36.40 -12.18
C GLY A 119 22.38 -35.14 -11.32
N ARG A 120 21.56 -34.92 -10.27
CA ARG A 120 21.67 -33.74 -9.39
C ARG A 120 22.28 -34.02 -8.01
N GLY A 121 22.49 -35.28 -7.65
CA GLY A 121 22.90 -35.66 -6.28
C GLY A 121 24.20 -35.04 -5.83
N GLU A 122 25.26 -35.21 -6.63
CA GLU A 122 26.58 -34.62 -6.33
C GLU A 122 26.52 -33.09 -6.22
N LYS A 123 25.77 -32.44 -7.11
CA LYS A 123 25.59 -30.98 -7.06
C LYS A 123 24.91 -30.53 -5.77
N LEU A 124 23.87 -31.24 -5.31
CA LEU A 124 23.17 -30.92 -4.06
C LEU A 124 24.06 -31.16 -2.85
N ARG A 125 24.80 -32.26 -2.80
CA ARG A 125 25.76 -32.55 -1.72
C ARG A 125 26.88 -31.51 -1.66
N ARG A 126 27.44 -31.13 -2.80
CA ARG A 126 28.46 -30.06 -2.88
C ARG A 126 27.90 -28.72 -2.40
N ARG A 127 26.67 -28.35 -2.80
CA ARG A 127 26.01 -27.13 -2.31
C ARG A 127 25.77 -27.17 -0.80
N ARG A 128 25.37 -28.32 -0.26
CA ARG A 128 25.17 -28.52 1.18
C ARG A 128 26.46 -28.22 1.94
N ARG A 129 27.58 -28.86 1.56
CA ARG A 129 28.91 -28.64 2.16
C ARG A 129 29.32 -27.18 2.07
N ALA A 130 29.16 -26.54 0.91
CA ALA A 130 29.51 -25.13 0.74
C ALA A 130 28.70 -24.19 1.65
N TYR A 131 27.44 -24.49 1.94
CA TYR A 131 26.66 -23.71 2.90
C TYR A 131 27.06 -24.01 4.35
N GLU A 132 27.32 -25.28 4.70
CA GLU A 132 27.83 -25.69 6.00
C GLU A 132 29.17 -24.99 6.32
N ASP A 133 30.11 -25.02 5.38
CA ASP A 133 31.43 -24.39 5.49
C ASP A 133 31.32 -22.86 5.64
N TYR A 134 30.43 -22.22 4.87
CA TYR A 134 30.19 -20.79 5.01
C TYR A 134 29.65 -20.46 6.40
N LEU A 135 28.68 -21.23 6.89
CA LEU A 135 28.07 -20.98 8.19
C LEU A 135 29.08 -21.20 9.32
N SER A 136 29.90 -22.26 9.28
CA SER A 136 30.91 -22.52 10.31
C SER A 136 32.03 -21.47 10.34
N THR A 137 32.36 -20.90 9.17
CA THR A 137 33.43 -19.90 9.04
C THR A 137 32.95 -18.49 9.41
N PHE A 138 31.77 -18.08 8.94
CA PHE A 138 31.32 -16.69 8.98
C PHE A 138 30.15 -16.40 9.93
N CYS A 139 29.51 -17.43 10.48
CA CYS A 139 28.29 -17.33 11.28
C CYS A 139 28.45 -18.11 12.59
N ARG A 140 29.29 -17.57 13.48
CA ARG A 140 29.42 -18.03 14.87
C ARG A 140 28.41 -17.32 15.76
#